data_AF-A0A9N9GAN4-F1
#
_entry.id   AF-A0A9N9GAN4-F1
#
_cell.length_a   1.000
_cell.length_b   1.000
_cell.length_c   1.000
_cell.angle_alpha   90.00
_cell.angle_beta   90.00
_cell.angle_gamma   90.00
#
_symmetry.space_group_name_H-M   'P 1'
#
loop_
_entity.id
_entity.type
_entity.pdbx_description
1 polymer ?
#
loop_
_entity_poly.entity_id
_entity_poly.type
_entity_poly.pdbx_seq_one_letter_code
_entity_poly.pdbx_strand_id
1 'polypeptide(L)'
;MITLSCEINKVSVTAILDSGANCNIVAEELVNELGLKIDDISDVEIYSPIGKLNVVRVICEIHISIPSQGPKWKQVEVTDIFVVSIPEPILMLGQLWFQENAMKVNFPNKTLTLLDETSYEIKCN
;
A
#
# COMPACT_ATOMS: atom_id res chain seq x y z
N MET A 1 12.22 7.78 -3.32
CA MET A 1 11.13 6.87 -2.87
C MET A 1 10.10 7.71 -2.13
N ILE A 2 8.82 7.56 -2.46
CA ILE A 2 7.73 8.26 -1.76
C ILE A 2 7.06 7.30 -0.79
N THR A 3 6.86 7.71 0.45
CA THR A 3 6.22 6.88 1.45
C THR A 3 5.11 7.58 2.21
N LEU A 4 4.14 6.79 2.66
CA LEU A 4 2.99 7.20 3.44
C LEU A 4 2.98 6.41 4.76
N SER A 5 2.94 7.11 5.88
CA SER A 5 2.70 6.47 7.18
C SER A 5 1.23 6.07 7.27
N CYS A 6 0.97 4.83 7.68
CA CYS A 6 -0.38 4.31 7.92
C CYS A 6 -0.37 3.30 9.05
N GLU A 7 -1.55 2.84 9.46
CA GLU A 7 -1.73 1.72 10.37
C GLU A 7 -2.56 0.63 9.72
N ILE A 8 -2.16 -0.61 9.95
CA ILE A 8 -2.96 -1.81 9.65
C ILE A 8 -3.12 -2.57 10.95
N ASN A 9 -4.34 -2.91 11.34
CA ASN A 9 -4.60 -3.58 12.62
C ASN A 9 -3.96 -2.87 13.84
N LYS A 10 -3.89 -1.53 13.82
CA LYS A 10 -3.24 -0.68 14.85
C LYS A 10 -1.70 -0.84 14.94
N VAL A 11 -1.08 -1.46 13.96
CA VAL A 11 0.38 -1.56 13.81
C VAL A 11 0.83 -0.55 12.77
N SER A 12 1.83 0.27 13.12
CA SER A 12 2.39 1.28 12.22
C SER A 12 3.09 0.62 11.03
N VAL A 13 2.71 1.03 9.83
CA VAL A 13 3.26 0.56 8.56
C VAL A 13 3.66 1.75 7.71
N THR A 14 4.80 1.63 7.02
CA THR A 14 5.21 2.61 6.00
C THR A 14 4.91 2.04 4.63
N ALA A 15 3.90 2.57 3.97
CA ALA A 15 3.55 2.19 2.61
C ALA A 15 4.43 2.93 1.59
N ILE A 16 4.95 2.22 0.61
CA ILE A 16 5.60 2.80 -0.57
C ILE A 16 4.50 3.20 -1.55
N LEU A 17 4.55 4.45 -2.00
CA LEU A 17 3.65 4.96 -3.02
C LEU A 17 4.33 4.88 -4.38
N ASP A 18 3.89 3.96 -5.25
CA ASP A 18 4.46 3.76 -6.58
C ASP A 18 3.37 3.74 -7.67
N SER A 19 3.08 4.92 -8.23
CA SER A 19 2.11 5.03 -9.32
C SER A 19 2.56 4.40 -10.64
N GLY A 20 3.82 3.96 -10.75
CA GLY A 20 4.34 3.20 -11.88
C GLY A 20 4.18 1.69 -11.74
N ALA A 21 3.83 1.20 -10.55
CA ALA A 21 3.52 -0.21 -10.32
C ALA A 21 2.05 -0.49 -10.67
N ASN A 22 1.76 -1.49 -11.49
CA ASN A 22 0.37 -1.78 -11.92
C ASN A 22 -0.49 -2.42 -10.82
N CYS A 23 0.11 -2.91 -9.74
CA CYS A 23 -0.57 -3.70 -8.73
C CYS A 23 -0.13 -3.30 -7.31
N ASN A 24 -0.98 -3.61 -6.34
CA ASN A 24 -0.65 -3.51 -4.93
C ASN A 24 0.11 -4.78 -4.53
N ILE A 25 1.20 -4.64 -3.78
CA ILE A 25 1.94 -5.79 -3.25
C ILE A 25 2.18 -5.64 -1.76
N VAL A 26 2.20 -6.77 -1.06
CA VAL A 26 2.58 -6.87 0.34
C VAL A 26 3.56 -8.02 0.53
N ALA A 27 4.61 -7.81 1.31
CA ALA A 27 5.54 -8.87 1.64
C ALA A 27 4.89 -9.90 2.57
N GLU A 28 5.17 -11.18 2.34
CA GLU A 28 4.67 -12.28 3.17
C GLU A 28 5.05 -12.12 4.66
N GLU A 29 6.24 -11.61 4.94
CA GLU A 29 6.67 -11.31 6.32
C GLU A 29 5.73 -10.31 7.01
N LEU A 30 5.36 -9.24 6.30
CA LEU A 30 4.46 -8.22 6.82
C LEU A 30 3.03 -8.75 6.99
N VAL A 31 2.56 -9.63 6.10
CA VAL A 31 1.27 -10.33 6.24
C VAL A 31 1.22 -11.14 7.54
N ASN A 32 2.29 -11.89 7.82
CA ASN A 32 2.41 -12.71 9.02
C ASN A 32 2.49 -11.85 10.29
N GLU A 33 3.27 -10.76 10.26
CA GLU A 33 3.39 -9.82 11.39
C GLU A 33 2.05 -9.17 11.74
N LEU A 34 1.30 -8.74 10.72
CA LEU A 34 0.02 -8.06 10.87
C LEU A 34 -1.16 -9.01 11.12
N GLY A 35 -0.94 -10.33 11.00
CA GLY A 35 -1.97 -11.35 11.12
C GLY A 35 -3.08 -11.21 10.08
N LEU A 36 -2.73 -10.80 8.85
CA LEU A 36 -3.72 -10.59 7.79
C LEU A 36 -4.26 -11.93 7.28
N LYS A 37 -5.55 -11.94 6.96
CA LYS A 37 -6.17 -13.10 6.33
C LYS A 37 -5.80 -13.12 4.86
N ILE A 38 -5.45 -14.30 4.39
CA ILE A 38 -5.18 -14.57 2.98
C ILE A 38 -6.42 -15.23 2.41
N ASP A 39 -6.90 -14.70 1.28
CA ASP A 39 -8.18 -15.12 0.71
C ASP A 39 -7.99 -16.27 -0.30
N ASP A 40 -6.98 -16.19 -1.17
CA ASP A 40 -6.79 -17.17 -2.24
C ASP A 40 -5.32 -17.38 -2.67
N ILE A 41 -5.09 -18.43 -3.45
CA ILE A 41 -3.85 -18.68 -4.18
C ILE A 41 -3.85 -17.85 -5.47
N SER A 42 -2.72 -17.23 -5.79
CA SER A 42 -2.55 -16.51 -7.05
C SER A 42 -1.84 -17.38 -8.08
N ASP A 43 -2.39 -17.49 -9.28
CA ASP A 43 -1.69 -17.99 -10.47
C ASP A 43 -1.09 -16.84 -11.31
N VAL A 44 -1.19 -15.59 -10.82
CA VAL A 44 -0.71 -14.41 -11.54
C VAL A 44 0.80 -14.28 -11.41
N GLU A 45 1.48 -14.11 -12.53
CA GLU A 45 2.91 -13.80 -12.57
C GLU A 45 3.12 -12.29 -12.51
N ILE A 46 3.86 -11.82 -11.49
CA ILE A 46 4.24 -10.40 -11.38
C ILE A 46 5.71 -10.25 -11.72
N TYR A 47 6.01 -9.25 -12.54
CA TYR A 47 7.37 -8.90 -12.95
C TYR A 47 7.75 -7.54 -12.38
N SER A 48 8.94 -7.48 -11.82
CA SER A 48 9.63 -6.25 -11.45
C SER A 48 10.76 -5.98 -12.47
N PRO A 49 11.36 -4.78 -12.47
CA PRO A 49 12.52 -4.48 -13.32
C PRO A 49 13.72 -5.44 -13.11
N ILE A 50 13.80 -6.08 -11.95
CA ILE A 50 14.89 -7.02 -11.59
C ILE A 50 14.52 -8.49 -11.85
N GLY A 51 13.30 -8.77 -12.30
CA GLY A 51 12.84 -10.13 -12.62
C GLY A 51 11.47 -10.47 -12.05
N LYS A 52 11.11 -11.75 -12.19
CA LYS A 52 9.83 -12.30 -11.71
C LYS A 52 9.80 -12.30 -10.17
N LEU A 53 8.72 -11.80 -9.59
CA LEU A 53 8.44 -11.91 -8.17
C LEU A 53 7.77 -13.25 -7.87
N ASN A 54 8.13 -13.86 -6.74
CA ASN A 54 7.46 -15.06 -6.26
C ASN A 54 6.14 -14.67 -5.58
N VAL A 55 5.06 -14.66 -6.36
CA VAL A 55 3.70 -14.40 -5.87
C VAL A 55 3.17 -15.68 -5.25
N VAL A 56 2.79 -15.60 -3.98
CA VAL A 56 2.34 -16.77 -3.23
C VAL A 56 0.82 -16.77 -3.17
N ARG A 57 0.19 -15.61 -2.94
CA ARG A 57 -1.24 -15.51 -2.58
C ARG A 57 -1.84 -14.15 -2.96
N VAL A 58 -3.15 -14.02 -2.82
CA VAL A 58 -3.89 -12.75 -2.92
C VAL A 58 -4.65 -12.47 -1.62
N ILE A 59 -4.67 -11.19 -1.25
CA ILE A 59 -5.60 -10.62 -0.27
C ILE A 59 -6.56 -9.72 -1.05
N CYS A 60 -7.85 -10.01 -0.98
CA CYS A 60 -8.90 -9.28 -1.69
C CYS A 60 -9.00 -7.84 -1.18
N GLU A 61 -8.89 -7.65 0.13
CA GLU A 61 -9.13 -6.36 0.76
C GLU A 61 -8.39 -6.22 2.10
N ILE A 62 -7.76 -5.06 2.30
CA ILE A 62 -7.36 -4.58 3.64
C ILE A 62 -7.80 -3.14 3.83
N HIS A 63 -7.98 -2.74 5.08
CA HIS A 63 -8.18 -1.35 5.47
C HIS A 63 -6.90 -0.79 6.09
N ILE A 64 -6.37 0.28 5.49
CA ILE A 64 -5.30 1.08 6.07
C ILE A 64 -5.89 2.31 6.75
N SER A 65 -5.34 2.69 7.90
CA SER A 65 -5.68 3.93 8.59
C SER A 65 -4.57 4.96 8.36
N ILE A 66 -4.90 6.09 7.75
CA ILE A 66 -3.94 7.16 7.49
C ILE A 66 -4.12 8.24 8.58
N PRO A 67 -3.04 8.66 9.26
CA PRO A 67 -3.13 9.70 10.28
C PRO A 67 -3.44 11.04 9.62
N SER A 68 -4.61 11.62 9.92
CA SER A 68 -4.93 12.99 9.48
C SER A 68 -4.42 14.02 10.51
N GLN A 69 -4.41 15.30 10.14
CA GLN A 69 -4.12 16.36 11.12
C GLN A 69 -5.27 16.44 12.15
N GLY A 70 -5.06 15.84 13.33
CA GLY A 70 -6.01 15.81 14.44
C GLY A 70 -6.21 14.40 15.02
N PRO A 71 -7.22 14.18 15.90
CA PRO A 71 -7.48 12.87 16.50
C PRO A 71 -8.17 11.88 15.53
N LYS A 72 -8.27 12.21 14.24
CA LYS A 72 -9.03 11.44 13.26
C LYS A 72 -8.09 10.61 12.41
N TRP A 73 -8.36 9.32 12.36
CA TRP A 73 -7.78 8.42 11.37
C TRP A 73 -8.76 8.28 10.22
N LYS A 74 -8.25 8.36 8.98
CA LYS A 74 -9.03 8.03 7.81
C LYS A 74 -8.77 6.59 7.44
N GLN A 75 -9.82 5.79 7.42
CA GLN A 75 -9.74 4.45 6.83
C GLN A 75 -9.88 4.55 5.32
N VAL A 76 -8.99 3.85 4.63
CA VAL A 76 -8.94 3.73 3.17
C VAL A 76 -8.80 2.26 2.84
N GLU A 77 -9.56 1.82 1.84
CA GLU A 77 -9.53 0.46 1.34
C GLU A 77 -8.33 0.27 0.40
N VAL A 78 -7.76 -0.91 0.44
CA VAL A 78 -6.78 -1.39 -0.54
C VAL A 78 -7.29 -2.74 -1.01
N THR A 79 -7.50 -2.87 -2.31
CA THR A 79 -8.01 -4.07 -2.96
C THR A 79 -6.92 -4.77 -3.78
N ASP A 80 -7.18 -6.03 -4.14
CA ASP A 80 -6.35 -6.81 -5.07
C ASP A 80 -4.85 -6.76 -4.75
N ILE A 81 -4.51 -7.20 -3.53
CA ILE A 81 -3.14 -7.13 -3.02
C ILE A 81 -2.45 -8.48 -3.22
N PHE A 82 -1.34 -8.47 -3.94
CA PHE A 82 -0.55 -9.68 -4.16
C PHE A 82 0.47 -9.86 -3.04
N VAL A 83 0.46 -11.04 -2.43
CA VAL A 83 1.43 -11.43 -1.42
C VAL A 83 2.67 -11.96 -2.11
N VAL A 84 3.81 -11.31 -1.90
CA VAL A 84 5.10 -11.66 -2.51
C VAL A 84 6.11 -12.11 -1.46
N SER A 85 6.87 -13.14 -1.80
CA SER A 85 7.95 -13.66 -0.95
C SER A 85 9.25 -12.89 -1.24
N ILE A 86 9.43 -11.75 -0.58
CA ILE A 86 10.64 -10.91 -0.63
C ILE A 86 11.16 -10.66 0.80
N PRO A 87 12.46 -10.39 0.98
CA PRO A 87 13.05 -10.27 2.31
C PRO A 87 12.72 -8.94 3.03
N GLU A 88 12.24 -7.92 2.31
CA GLU A 88 11.87 -6.64 2.91
C GLU A 88 10.37 -6.61 3.27
N PRO A 89 9.98 -6.24 4.50
CA PRO A 89 8.58 -6.16 4.93
C PRO A 89 7.90 -4.89 4.37
N ILE A 90 7.60 -4.91 3.07
CA ILE A 90 7.02 -3.76 2.36
C ILE A 90 5.53 -3.93 2.14
N LEU A 91 4.81 -2.80 2.20
CA LEU A 91 3.53 -2.60 1.53
C LEU A 91 3.77 -1.58 0.41
N MET A 92 3.38 -1.89 -0.81
CA MET A 92 3.44 -0.98 -1.94
C MET A 92 2.04 -0.77 -2.51
N LEU A 93 1.65 0.50 -2.60
CA LEU A 93 0.39 0.94 -3.18
C LEU A 93 0.67 1.36 -4.63
N GLY A 94 0.16 0.53 -5.53
CA GLY A 94 0.31 0.68 -6.97
C GLY A 94 -0.76 1.58 -7.59
N GLN A 95 -0.70 1.72 -8.90
CA GLN A 95 -1.59 2.53 -9.73
C GLN A 95 -3.07 2.27 -9.47
N LEU A 96 -3.47 1.02 -9.21
CA LEU A 96 -4.85 0.67 -8.88
C LEU A 96 -5.34 1.46 -7.65
N TRP A 97 -4.57 1.43 -6.56
CA TRP A 97 -4.89 2.20 -5.36
C TRP A 97 -4.95 3.71 -5.62
N PHE A 98 -4.04 4.24 -6.46
CA PHE A 98 -4.08 5.65 -6.84
C PHE A 98 -5.36 6.02 -7.58
N GLN A 99 -5.84 5.19 -8.51
CA GLN A 99 -7.06 5.46 -9.28
C GLN A 99 -8.29 5.53 -8.39
N GLU A 100 -8.34 4.69 -7.36
CA GLU A 100 -9.48 4.57 -6.46
C GLU A 100 -9.47 5.60 -5.33
N ASN A 101 -8.28 6.08 -4.93
CA ASN A 101 -8.14 6.84 -3.68
C ASN A 101 -7.45 8.19 -3.82
N ALA A 102 -6.54 8.37 -4.79
CA ALA A 102 -5.69 9.54 -4.87
C ALA A 102 -6.20 10.56 -5.89
N MET A 103 -6.43 11.79 -5.45
CA MET A 103 -6.71 12.93 -6.32
C MET A 103 -5.42 13.55 -6.85
N LYS A 104 -4.42 13.74 -5.97
CA LYS A 104 -3.20 14.46 -6.32
C LYS A 104 -2.04 14.11 -5.41
N VAL A 105 -0.86 13.95 -6.01
CA VAL A 105 0.43 13.98 -5.31
C VAL A 105 1.08 15.35 -5.56
N ASN A 106 1.34 16.09 -4.49
CA ASN A 106 1.99 17.40 -4.54
C ASN A 106 3.40 17.30 -3.97
N PHE A 107 4.39 17.20 -4.85
CA PHE A 107 5.80 17.06 -4.48
C PHE A 107 6.38 18.27 -3.74
N PRO A 108 6.19 19.53 -4.20
CA PRO A 108 6.68 20.69 -3.48
C PRO A 108 6.20 20.75 -2.02
N ASN A 109 4.93 20.43 -1.79
CA ASN A 109 4.32 20.50 -0.46
C ASN A 109 4.42 19.17 0.30
N LYS A 110 4.96 18.11 -0.32
CA LYS A 110 5.02 16.75 0.22
C LYS A 110 3.68 16.27 0.77
N THR A 111 2.63 16.44 -0.03
CA THR A 111 1.29 15.99 0.33
C THR A 111 0.68 15.03 -0.68
N LEU A 112 -0.10 14.08 -0.17
CA LEU A 112 -1.05 13.27 -0.92
C LEU A 112 -2.46 13.75 -0.58
N THR A 113 -3.23 14.15 -1.58
CA THR A 113 -4.64 14.50 -1.43
C THR A 113 -5.49 13.35 -1.97
N LEU A 114 -6.42 12.86 -1.16
CA LEU A 114 -7.37 11.82 -1.53
C LEU A 114 -8.59 12.40 -2.26
N LEU A 115 -9.45 11.54 -2.80
CA LEU A 115 -10.66 11.94 -3.54
C LEU A 115 -11.69 12.72 -2.70
N ASP A 116 -11.65 12.58 -1.37
CA ASP A 116 -12.48 13.37 -0.45
C ASP A 116 -11.86 14.73 -0.07
N GLU A 117 -10.84 15.16 -0.82
CA GLU A 117 -10.08 16.40 -0.65
C GLU A 117 -9.23 16.49 0.63
N THR A 118 -9.21 15.43 1.45
CA THR A 118 -8.33 15.37 2.61
C THR A 118 -6.87 15.19 2.19
N SER A 119 -5.97 15.92 2.84
CA SER A 119 -4.53 15.93 2.51
C SER A 119 -3.69 15.37 3.65
N TYR A 120 -2.72 14.53 3.29
CA TYR A 120 -1.84 13.80 4.19
C TYR A 120 -0.38 14.10 3.84
N GLU A 121 0.48 14.10 4.85
CA GLU A 121 1.92 14.25 4.64
C GLU A 121 2.50 12.95 4.06
N ILE A 122 3.35 13.09 3.06
CA ILE A 122 4.16 12.01 2.49
C ILE A 122 5.64 12.34 2.68
N LYS A 123 6.48 11.31 2.76
CA LYS A 123 7.94 11.49 2.81
C LYS A 123 8.52 11.23 1.43
N CYS A 124 9.42 12.12 1.01
CA CYS A 124 10.24 11.94 -0.19
C CYS A 124 11.67 11.73 0.27
N ASN A 125 12.18 10.50 0.14
CA ASN A 125 13.56 10.12 0.40
C ASN A 125 14.34 10.00 -0.91
#